data_AF-A0A954RQP1-F1
#
_entry.id   AF-A0A954RQP1-F1
#
_cell.length_a   1.000
_cell.length_b   1.000
_cell.length_c   1.000
_cell.angle_alpha   90.00
_cell.angle_beta   90.00
_cell.angle_gamma   90.00
#
_symmetry.space_group_name_H-M   'P 1'
#
loop_
_entity.id
_entity.type
_entity.pdbx_description
1 polymer ?
#
loop_
_entity_poly.entity_id
_entity_poly.type
_entity_poly.pdbx_seq_one_letter_code
_entity_poly.pdbx_strand_id
1 'polypeptide(L)'
;MSQHPCDLCRRITKTGTTEHHLIPRTCHKNKWFKKRFTRKEMAVTVSLCKDCHSAIHDLIPSEKELGRNYYTVELLKAHPQMAKFLDWVRKQK
;
A
#
# COMPACT_ATOMS: atom_id res chain seq x y z
N MET A 1 9.88 -20.72 -3.40
CA MET A 1 9.03 -19.56 -3.08
C MET A 1 9.96 -18.44 -2.62
N SER A 2 10.25 -17.48 -3.48
CA SER A 2 11.13 -16.37 -3.14
C SER A 2 10.41 -15.46 -2.16
N GLN A 3 10.77 -15.56 -0.87
CA GLN A 3 10.16 -14.74 0.18
C GLN A 3 10.72 -13.32 0.06
N HIS A 4 10.01 -12.44 -0.66
CA HIS A 4 10.39 -11.05 -0.84
C HIS A 4 10.03 -10.26 0.44
N PRO A 5 10.88 -9.31 0.88
CA PRO A 5 10.56 -8.47 2.03
C PRO A 5 9.39 -7.54 1.70
N CYS A 6 8.48 -7.34 2.65
CA CYS A 6 7.39 -6.37 2.53
C CYS A 6 7.91 -4.94 2.36
N ASP A 7 7.37 -4.16 1.42
CA ASP A 7 7.84 -2.79 1.13
C ASP A 7 7.55 -1.79 2.26
N LEU A 8 6.57 -2.09 3.11
CA LEU A 8 6.23 -1.26 4.27
C LEU A 8 7.00 -1.67 5.53
N CYS A 9 6.79 -2.90 6.01
CA CYS A 9 7.36 -3.36 7.28
C CYS A 9 8.72 -4.05 7.15
N ARG A 10 9.21 -4.33 5.92
CA ARG A 10 10.48 -5.01 5.62
C ARG A 10 10.61 -6.44 6.17
N ARG A 11 9.57 -7.00 6.80
CA ARG A 11 9.54 -8.40 7.23
C ARG A 11 9.46 -9.33 6.03
N ILE A 12 10.09 -10.49 6.18
CA ILE A 12 9.94 -11.65 5.31
C ILE A 12 9.01 -12.63 6.05
N THR A 13 7.79 -12.79 5.55
CA THR A 13 6.77 -13.65 6.19
C THR A 13 6.68 -15.00 5.49
N LYS A 14 6.34 -16.05 6.23
CA LYS A 14 6.17 -17.42 5.67
C LYS A 14 5.12 -17.48 4.55
N THR A 15 4.09 -16.65 4.66
CA THR A 15 3.01 -16.52 3.68
C THR A 15 3.39 -15.68 2.45
N GLY A 16 4.55 -15.04 2.46
CA GLY A 16 5.02 -14.17 1.37
C GLY A 16 4.27 -12.83 1.30
N THR A 17 4.40 -12.20 0.14
CA THR A 17 3.80 -10.90 -0.19
C THR A 17 2.76 -11.03 -1.29
N THR A 18 1.83 -10.08 -1.31
CA THR A 18 0.83 -9.88 -2.36
C THR A 18 1.04 -8.52 -3.00
N GLU A 19 0.69 -8.39 -4.28
CA GLU A 19 0.72 -7.09 -4.95
C GLU A 19 -0.42 -6.20 -4.48
N HIS A 20 -0.09 -4.97 -4.10
CA HIS A 20 -1.06 -3.94 -3.75
C HIS A 20 -0.90 -2.75 -4.69
N HIS A 21 -2.01 -2.27 -5.28
CA HIS A 21 -2.01 -1.08 -6.13
C HIS A 21 -2.06 0.17 -5.25
N LEU A 22 -1.05 1.03 -5.35
CA LEU A 22 -1.01 2.28 -4.59
C LEU A 22 -2.12 3.26 -5.03
N ILE A 23 -2.47 3.24 -6.32
CA ILE A 23 -3.71 3.84 -6.83
C ILE A 23 -4.66 2.67 -7.17
N PRO A 24 -5.73 2.45 -6.40
CA PRO A 24 -6.65 1.33 -6.61
C PRO A 24 -7.16 1.26 -8.05
N ARG A 25 -7.29 0.05 -8.61
CA ARG A 25 -7.70 -0.16 -10.01
C ARG A 25 -9.04 0.47 -10.35
N THR A 26 -9.95 0.50 -9.39
CA THR A 26 -11.26 1.18 -9.48
C THR A 26 -11.12 2.67 -9.81
N CYS A 27 -10.02 3.31 -9.38
CA CYS A 27 -9.73 4.71 -9.62
C CYS A 27 -9.15 4.99 -11.03
N HIS A 28 -8.67 3.97 -11.76
CA HIS A 28 -7.96 4.17 -13.04
C HIS A 28 -8.85 4.75 -14.15
N LYS A 29 -10.17 4.52 -14.06
CA LYS A 29 -11.16 5.10 -15.00
C LYS A 29 -11.66 6.48 -14.57
N ASN A 30 -11.36 6.91 -13.35
CA ASN A 30 -11.85 8.16 -12.80
C ASN A 30 -11.16 9.37 -13.46
N LYS A 31 -11.97 10.35 -13.92
CA LYS A 31 -11.47 11.54 -14.64
C LYS A 31 -10.44 12.34 -13.84
N TRP A 32 -10.59 12.44 -12.51
CA TRP A 32 -9.67 13.19 -11.66
C TRP A 32 -8.26 12.59 -11.66
N PHE A 33 -8.18 11.25 -11.62
CA PHE A 33 -6.92 10.50 -11.63
C PHE A 33 -6.28 10.53 -13.03
N LYS A 34 -7.06 10.28 -14.09
CA LYS A 34 -6.56 10.34 -15.48
C LYS A 34 -5.98 11.70 -15.87
N LYS A 35 -6.42 12.79 -15.23
CA LYS A 35 -5.88 14.15 -15.46
C LYS A 35 -4.52 14.38 -14.76
N ARG A 36 -4.21 13.60 -13.72
CA ARG A 36 -3.04 13.82 -12.84
C ARG A 36 -1.97 12.76 -12.97
N PHE A 37 -2.34 11.55 -13.35
CA PHE A 37 -1.46 10.41 -13.44
C PHE A 37 -1.59 9.76 -14.82
N THR A 38 -0.46 9.37 -15.36
CA THR A 38 -0.38 8.46 -16.51
C THR A 38 -0.87 7.07 -16.12
N ARG A 39 -1.19 6.25 -17.13
CA ARG A 39 -1.57 4.85 -16.91
C ARG A 39 -0.45 4.04 -16.23
N LYS A 40 0.82 4.37 -16.49
CA LYS A 40 1.97 3.71 -15.88
C LYS A 40 2.07 4.05 -14.39
N GLU A 41 1.93 5.33 -14.04
CA GLU A 41 1.94 5.76 -12.63
C GLU A 41 0.78 5.16 -11.82
N MET A 42 -0.42 5.09 -12.40
CA MET A 42 -1.55 4.43 -11.72
C MET A 42 -1.39 2.92 -11.59
N ALA A 43 -0.61 2.28 -12.46
CA ALA A 43 -0.38 0.84 -12.46
C ALA A 43 0.74 0.40 -11.50
N VAL A 44 1.37 1.33 -10.78
CA VAL A 44 2.43 0.99 -9.80
C VAL A 44 1.85 0.13 -8.69
N THR A 45 2.51 -1.00 -8.44
CA THR A 45 2.22 -1.94 -7.35
C THR A 45 3.40 -2.03 -6.39
N VAL A 46 3.10 -2.46 -5.17
CA VAL A 46 4.09 -2.77 -4.12
C VAL A 46 3.83 -4.15 -3.53
N SER A 47 4.88 -4.80 -3.05
CA SER A 47 4.83 -6.12 -2.42
C SER A 47 4.58 -6.00 -0.92
N LEU A 48 3.39 -6.40 -0.47
CA LEU A 48 2.99 -6.29 0.95
C LEU A 48 2.69 -7.65 1.57
N CYS A 49 3.14 -7.86 2.80
CA CYS A 49 2.67 -8.98 3.60
C CYS A 49 1.18 -8.79 3.98
N LYS A 50 0.51 -9.88 4.36
CA LYS A 50 -0.93 -9.87 4.71
C LYS A 50 -1.29 -8.79 5.73
N ASP A 51 -0.50 -8.67 6.80
CA ASP A 51 -0.79 -7.71 7.88
C ASP A 51 -0.73 -6.25 7.39
N CYS A 52 0.28 -5.92 6.57
CA CYS A 52 0.41 -4.57 6.01
C CYS A 52 -0.66 -4.28 4.96
N HIS A 53 -1.04 -5.27 4.17
CA HIS A 53 -2.10 -5.12 3.18
C HIS A 53 -3.44 -4.84 3.87
N SER A 54 -3.81 -5.65 4.87
CA SER A 54 -5.03 -5.43 5.67
C SER A 54 -5.00 -4.06 6.35
N ALA A 55 -3.89 -3.69 6.98
CA ALA A 55 -3.77 -2.41 7.67
C ALA A 55 -3.99 -1.18 6.77
N ILE A 56 -3.61 -1.23 5.48
CA ILE A 56 -3.91 -0.13 4.54
C ILE A 56 -5.41 0.05 4.41
N HIS A 57 -6.16 -1.04 4.18
CA HIS A 57 -7.60 -0.97 3.96
C HIS A 57 -8.39 -0.75 5.25
N ASP A 58 -7.87 -1.15 6.40
CA ASP A 58 -8.49 -0.87 7.70
C ASP A 58 -8.31 0.60 8.09
N LEU A 59 -7.12 1.18 7.86
CA LEU A 59 -6.80 2.57 8.22
C LEU A 59 -7.28 3.58 7.18
N ILE A 60 -7.31 3.21 5.90
CA ILE A 60 -7.71 4.06 4.77
C ILE A 60 -8.71 3.27 3.90
N PRO A 61 -9.96 3.10 4.37
CA PRO A 61 -10.95 2.26 3.69
C PRO A 61 -11.45 2.84 2.37
N SER A 62 -11.34 4.15 2.18
CA SER A 62 -11.74 4.81 0.94
C SER A 62 -10.66 4.68 -0.13
N GLU A 63 -10.92 3.89 -1.18
CA GLU A 63 -10.00 3.74 -2.32
C GLU A 63 -9.64 5.08 -2.98
N LYS A 64 -10.59 6.02 -3.03
CA LYS A 64 -10.35 7.36 -3.57
C LYS A 64 -9.42 8.16 -2.68
N GLU A 65 -9.53 8.03 -1.37
CA GLU A 65 -8.65 8.70 -0.41
C GLU A 65 -7.24 8.12 -0.50
N LEU A 66 -7.13 6.78 -0.48
CA LEU A 66 -5.88 6.05 -0.66
C LEU A 66 -5.14 6.52 -1.91
N GLY A 67 -5.81 6.49 -3.07
CA GLY A 67 -5.19 6.92 -4.32
C GLY A 67 -4.89 8.42 -4.42
N ARG A 68 -5.59 9.28 -3.66
CA ARG A 68 -5.37 10.74 -3.73
C ARG A 68 -4.24 11.22 -2.83
N ASN A 69 -4.19 10.68 -1.61
CA ASN A 69 -3.36 11.20 -0.54
C ASN A 69 -2.22 10.25 -0.15
N TYR A 70 -2.33 8.97 -0.51
CA TYR A 70 -1.42 7.91 -0.04
C TYR A 70 -0.96 6.96 -1.16
N TYR A 71 -0.71 7.50 -2.36
CA TYR A 71 -0.37 6.75 -3.57
C TYR A 71 1.13 6.43 -3.72
N THR A 72 1.92 6.57 -2.67
CA THR A 72 3.33 6.13 -2.60
C THR A 72 3.63 5.45 -1.27
N VAL A 73 4.71 4.68 -1.22
CA VAL A 73 5.17 4.04 0.01
C VAL A 73 5.51 5.07 1.09
N GLU A 74 6.11 6.19 0.68
CA GLU A 74 6.50 7.30 1.54
C GLU A 74 5.26 7.96 2.16
N LEU A 75 4.22 8.21 1.36
CA LEU A 75 2.97 8.79 1.84
C LEU A 75 2.24 7.84 2.79
N LEU A 76 2.21 6.55 2.48
CA LEU A 76 1.64 5.53 3.38
C LEU A 76 2.38 5.52 4.73
N LYS A 77 3.71 5.53 4.72
CA LYS A 77 4.53 5.57 5.95
C LYS A 77 4.32 6.87 6.75
N ALA A 78 4.01 7.98 6.08
CA ALA A 78 3.73 9.26 6.73
C ALA A 78 2.35 9.31 7.40
N HIS A 79 1.41 8.41 7.07
CA HIS A 79 0.12 8.36 7.75
C HIS A 79 0.29 8.03 9.24
N PRO A 80 -0.17 8.86 10.20
CA PRO A 80 0.17 8.70 11.62
C PRO A 80 -0.19 7.35 12.23
N GLN A 81 -1.34 6.78 11.85
CA GLN A 81 -1.74 5.46 12.35
C GLN A 81 -0.95 4.34 11.66
N MET A 82 -0.56 4.55 10.40
CA MET A 82 0.27 3.58 9.67
C MET A 82 1.67 3.55 10.26
N ALA A 83 2.28 4.70 10.57
CA ALA A 83 3.58 4.76 11.24
C ALA A 83 3.57 3.97 12.56
N LYS A 84 2.57 4.20 13.43
CA LYS A 84 2.39 3.45 14.68
C LYS A 84 2.24 1.95 14.45
N PHE A 85 1.42 1.57 13.47
CA PHE A 85 1.25 0.18 13.08
C PHE A 85 2.57 -0.44 12.61
N LEU A 86 3.35 0.28 11.79
CA LEU A 86 4.62 -0.21 11.26
C LEU A 86 5.66 -0.44 12.36
N ASP A 87 5.71 0.45 13.36
CA ASP A 87 6.62 0.30 14.51
C ASP A 87 6.28 -0.91 15.37
N TRP A 88 4.99 -1.25 15.48
CA TRP A 88 4.54 -2.44 16.18
C TRP A 88 4.71 -3.71 15.34
N VAL A 89 4.30 -3.70 14.07
CA VAL A 89 4.25 -4.90 13.21
C VAL A 89 5.64 -5.42 12.89
N ARG A 90 6.65 -4.53 12.80
CA ARG A 90 8.07 -4.90 12.60
C ARG A 90 8.61 -5.83 13.68
N LYS A 91 8.03 -5.79 14.89
CA LYS A 91 8.43 -6.60 16.05
C LYS A 91 7.69 -7.94 16.11
N GLN A 92 6.68 -8.14 15.26
CA GLN A 92 5.88 -9.36 15.24
C GLN A 92 6.59 -10.44 14.40
N LYS A 93 6.59 -11.67 14.92
CA LYS A 93 7.20 -12.84 14.26
C LYS A 93 6.40 -13.29 13.04
#